data_AF-A0A1Y3NDG0-F1
#
_entry.id   AF-A0A1Y3NDG0-F1
#
_cell.length_a   1.000
_cell.length_b   1.000
_cell.length_c   1.000
_cell.angle_alpha   90.00
_cell.angle_beta   90.00
_cell.angle_gamma   90.00
#
_symmetry.space_group_name_H-M   'P 1'
#
loop_
_entity.id
_entity.type
_entity.pdbx_description
1 polymer ?
#
loop_
_entity_poly.entity_id
_entity_poly.type
_entity_poly.pdbx_seq_one_letter_code
_entity_poly.pdbx_strand_id
1 'polypeptide(L)' 'MTDICQSCALPFQSENQHGTNGDDGKFIDENFSVDDMVNYCSKFMDDVNKVMPKPLTREEFVQNLKTTLPNLKRWKN' A
#
# COMPACT_ATOMS: atom_id res chain seq x y z
N MET A 1 -13.66 4.72 9.04
CA MET A 1 -12.99 3.60 8.35
C MET A 1 -11.79 4.20 7.65
N THR A 2 -10.61 3.61 7.79
CA THR A 2 -9.40 4.12 7.15
C THR A 2 -9.36 3.57 5.72
N ASP A 3 -9.66 4.41 4.73
CA ASP A 3 -9.55 4.03 3.33
C ASP A 3 -8.07 3.82 2.98
N ILE A 4 -7.71 2.55 2.76
CA ILE A 4 -6.38 2.12 2.34
C ILE A 4 -6.40 1.63 0.90
N CYS A 5 -5.31 1.90 0.18
CA CYS A 5 -5.15 1.42 -1.18
C CYS A 5 -5.06 -0.10 -1.22
N GLN A 6 -5.91 -0.72 -2.03
CA GLN A 6 -6.02 -2.18 -2.17
C GLN A 6 -4.88 -2.81 -2.99
N SER A 7 -3.92 -2.01 -3.47
CA SER A 7 -2.71 -2.50 -4.15
C SER A 7 -1.47 -2.38 -3.27
N CYS A 8 -1.36 -1.30 -2.49
CA CYS A 8 -0.14 -0.94 -1.78
C CYS A 8 -0.31 -0.83 -0.24
N ALA A 9 -1.53 -1.03 0.28
CA ALA A 9 -1.88 -0.95 1.70
C ALA A 9 -1.56 0.41 2.38
N LEU A 10 -1.32 1.46 1.61
CA LEU A 10 -1.10 2.81 2.13
C LEU A 10 -2.43 3.53 2.38
N PRO A 11 -2.55 4.32 3.45
CA PRO A 11 -3.70 5.17 3.66
C PRO A 11 -3.77 6.24 2.57
N PHE A 12 -4.96 6.48 2.03
CA PHE A 12 -5.15 7.62 1.14
C PHE A 12 -5.03 8.92 1.94
N GLN A 13 -4.20 9.84 1.45
CA GLN A 13 -4.06 11.18 2.00
C GLN A 13 -5.04 12.17 1.34
N SER A 14 -5.57 11.85 0.16
CA SER A 14 -6.55 12.65 -0.57
C SER A 14 -7.37 11.80 -1.53
N GLU A 15 -8.59 12.25 -1.84
CA GLU A 15 -9.50 11.57 -2.77
C GLU A 15 -8.91 11.42 -4.19
N ASN A 16 -7.99 12.30 -4.58
CA ASN A 16 -7.26 12.24 -5.86
C ASN A 16 -6.26 11.08 -5.95
N GLN A 17 -5.99 10.36 -4.85
CA GLN A 17 -5.18 9.14 -4.88
C GLN A 17 -6.04 7.88 -5.08
N HIS A 18 -7.37 8.02 -5.09
CA HIS A 18 -8.25 6.94 -5.50
C HIS A 18 -8.05 6.69 -7.00
N GLY A 19 -7.67 5.47 -7.36
CA GLY A 19 -7.63 5.08 -8.77
C GLY A 19 -9.03 5.24 -9.38
N THR A 20 -9.09 5.69 -10.63
CA THR A 20 -10.35 5.67 -11.38
C THR A 20 -10.79 4.21 -11.51
N ASN A 21 -12.02 3.88 -11.11
CA ASN A 21 -12.62 2.53 -11.08
C ASN A 21 -12.63 1.74 -12.41
N GLY A 22 -11.90 2.18 -13.44
CA GLY A 22 -11.81 1.54 -14.76
C GLY A 22 -10.74 0.44 -14.87
N ASP A 23 -9.73 0.45 -14.00
CA ASP A 23 -8.71 -0.60 -13.94
C ASP A 23 -8.90 -1.37 -12.64
N ASP A 24 -9.35 -2.62 -12.74
CA ASP A 24 -9.71 -3.55 -11.66
C ASP A 24 -8.52 -3.93 -10.74
N GLY A 25 -7.80 -2.95 -10.20
CA GLY A 25 -6.54 -3.14 -9.51
C GLY A 25 -5.42 -3.75 -10.38
N LYS A 26 -5.59 -3.79 -11.72
CA LYS A 26 -4.57 -4.19 -12.67
C LYS A 26 -3.52 -3.08 -12.78
N PHE A 27 -2.49 -3.19 -11.94
CA PHE A 27 -1.21 -2.58 -12.24
C PHE A 27 -0.75 -3.10 -13.61
N ILE A 28 -0.31 -2.16 -14.44
CA ILE A 28 0.28 -2.36 -15.76
C ILE A 28 1.41 -3.42 -15.77
N ASP A 29 2.09 -3.60 -14.64
CA ASP A 29 3.10 -4.65 -14.45
C ASP A 29 2.53 -5.86 -13.69
N GLU A 30 2.36 -6.96 -14.41
CA GLU A 30 2.02 -8.28 -13.86
C GLU A 30 3.20 -8.95 -13.14
N ASN A 31 4.44 -8.55 -13.46
CA ASN A 31 5.66 -9.09 -12.86
C ASN A 31 6.06 -8.35 -11.55
N PHE A 32 5.24 -7.40 -11.11
CA PHE A 32 5.50 -6.63 -9.91
C PHE A 32 5.18 -7.47 -8.67
N SER A 33 6.22 -7.87 -7.93
CA SER A 33 6.07 -8.78 -6.79
C SER A 33 5.65 -8.05 -5.52
N VAL A 34 5.19 -8.80 -4.51
CA VAL A 34 4.88 -8.25 -3.18
C VAL A 34 6.11 -7.54 -2.60
N ASP A 35 7.30 -8.10 -2.76
CA ASP A 35 8.54 -7.50 -2.24
C ASP A 35 8.89 -6.18 -2.94
N ASP A 36 8.69 -6.07 -4.26
CA ASP A 36 8.84 -4.81 -5.00
C ASP A 36 7.86 -3.75 -4.49
N MET A 37 6.62 -4.14 -4.20
CA MET A 37 5.62 -3.24 -3.63
C MET A 37 6.00 -2.79 -2.22
N VAL A 38 6.49 -3.69 -1.37
CA VAL A 38 7.01 -3.32 -0.04
C VAL A 38 8.14 -2.32 -0.16
N ASN A 39 9.09 -2.55 -1.07
CA ASN A 39 10.23 -1.68 -1.28
C ASN A 39 9.79 -0.30 -1.80
N TYR A 40 8.82 -0.27 -2.73
CA TYR A 40 8.21 0.96 -3.22
C TYR A 40 7.48 1.73 -2.11
N CYS A 41 6.60 1.06 -1.38
CA CYS A 41 5.87 1.63 -0.25
C CYS A 41 6.79 2.15 0.85
N SER A 42 7.93 1.50 1.09
CA SER A 42 8.91 1.93 2.09
C SER A 42 9.44 3.34 1.84
N LYS A 43 9.42 3.83 0.59
CA LYS A 43 9.77 5.21 0.24
C LYS A 43 8.76 6.23 0.77
N PHE A 44 7.50 5.82 0.92
CA PHE A 44 6.39 6.64 1.41
C PHE A 44 6.14 6.48 2.91
N MET A 45 6.93 5.66 3.61
CA MET A 45 6.80 5.44 5.06
C MET A 45 6.83 6.76 5.84
N ASP A 46 7.71 7.69 5.45
CA ASP A 46 7.81 8.99 6.11
C ASP A 46 6.51 9.81 5.98
N ASP A 47 5.90 9.81 4.80
CA ASP A 47 4.61 10.48 4.55
C ASP A 47 3.45 9.79 5.27
N VAL A 48 3.46 8.46 5.36
CA VAL A 48 2.51 7.73 6.19
C VAL A 48 2.67 8.08 7.67
N ASN A 49 3.91 8.17 8.16
CA ASN A 49 4.20 8.53 9.54
C ASN A 49 3.73 9.95 9.91
N LYS A 50 3.64 10.88 8.95
CA LYS A 50 3.08 12.23 9.17
C LYS A 50 1.57 12.23 9.41
N VAL A 51 0.84 11.30 8.81
CA VAL A 51 -0.63 11.20 8.93
C VAL A 51 -1.06 10.17 9.99
N MET A 52 -0.16 9.29 10.39
CA MET A 52 -0.41 8.30 11.43
C MET A 52 -0.24 8.90 12.82
N PRO A 53 -1.13 8.58 13.79
CA PRO A 53 -1.02 9.06 15.17
C PRO A 53 0.21 8.49 15.89
N LYS A 54 0.75 7.37 15.41
CA LYS A 54 1.97 6.75 15.92
C LYS A 54 2.90 6.44 14.73
N PRO A 55 4.09 7.05 14.66
CA PRO A 55 5.04 6.72 13.62
C PRO A 55 5.55 5.29 13.79
N LEU A 56 5.59 4.55 12.69
CA LEU A 56 6.14 3.20 12.62
C LEU A 56 7.60 3.27 12.19
N THR A 57 8.40 2.32 12.67
CA THR A 57 9.76 2.13 12.15
C THR A 57 9.71 1.44 10.81
N ARG A 58 10.81 1.52 10.04
CA ARG A 58 10.92 0.87 8.73
C ARG A 58 10.64 -0.62 8.78
N GLU A 59 11.14 -1.28 9.82
CA GLU A 59 10.96 -2.72 10.00
C GLU A 59 9.50 -3.06 10.27
N GLU A 60 8.85 -2.37 11.20
CA GLU A 60 7.44 -2.54 11.52
C GLU A 60 6.54 -2.28 10.30
N PHE A 61 6.84 -1.22 9.54
CA PHE A 61 6.12 -0.88 8.34
C PHE A 61 6.27 -1.96 7.25
N VAL A 62 7.49 -2.44 7.03
CA VAL A 62 7.78 -3.53 6.09
C VAL A 62 7.05 -4.82 6.50
N GLN A 63 7.09 -5.20 7.78
CA GLN A 63 6.37 -6.37 8.28
C GLN A 63 4.86 -6.22 8.08
N ASN A 64 4.30 -5.07 8.42
CA ASN A 64 2.88 -4.80 8.25
C ASN A 64 2.45 -4.93 6.78
N LEU A 65 3.25 -4.40 5.84
CA LEU A 65 2.99 -4.55 4.41
C LEU A 65 3.12 -6.01 3.96
N LYS A 66 4.15 -6.74 4.41
CA LYS A 66 4.33 -8.16 4.07
C LYS A 66 3.16 -9.03 4.54
N THR A 67 2.54 -8.70 5.67
CA THR A 67 1.34 -9.39 6.16
C THR A 67 0.06 -8.88 5.48
N THR A 68 -0.04 -7.58 5.19
CA THR A 68 -1.27 -6.97 4.66
C THR A 68 -1.43 -7.16 3.16
N LEU A 69 -0.38 -6.94 2.36
CA LEU A 69 -0.40 -7.07 0.90
C LEU A 69 -1.05 -8.37 0.43
N PRO A 70 -0.63 -9.59 0.87
CA PRO A 70 -1.24 -10.84 0.42
C PRO A 70 -2.73 -10.99 0.78
N ASN A 71 -3.25 -10.20 1.71
CA ASN A 71 -4.67 -10.19 2.07
C ASN A 71 -5.52 -9.21 1.23
N LEU A 72 -4.90 -8.33 0.44
CA LEU A 72 -5.62 -7.36 -0.39
C LEU A 72 -6.08 -7.97 -1.71
N LYS A 73 -7.16 -7.44 -2.28
CA LYS A 73 -7.80 -7.93 -3.52
C LYS A 73 -6.83 -8.18 -4.68
N ARG A 74 -5.78 -7.37 -4.85
CA ARG A 74 -4.80 -7.54 -5.94
C ARG A 74 -3.94 -8.80 -5.77
N TRP A 75 -3.55 -9.10 -4.53
CA TRP A 75 -2.62 -10.18 -4.22
C TRP A 75 -3.33 -11.43 -3.72
N LYS A 76 -4.57 -11.25 -3.26
CA LYS A 76 -5.51 -12.30 -2.90
C LYS A 76 -6.04 -12.93 -4.17
N ASN A 77 -5.43 -14.04 -4.53
CA ASN A 77 -5.83 -14.89 -5.66
C ASN A 77 -7.24 -15.46 -5.48
#